data_AF-A0A2V9BEP8-F1
#
_entry.id   AF-A0A2V9BEP8-F1
#
_cell.length_a   1.000
_cell.length_b   1.000
_cell.length_c   1.000
_cell.angle_alpha   90.00
_cell.angle_beta   90.00
_cell.angle_gamma   90.00
#
_symmetry.space_group_name_H-M   'P 1'
#
loop_
_entity.id
_entity.type
_entity.pdbx_description
1 polymer ?
#
loop_
_entity_poly.entity_id
_entity_poly.type
_entity_poly.pdbx_seq_one_letter_code
_entity_poly.pdbx_strand_id
1 'polypeptide(L)' 'MNSGDASAAADQFRKLLEFNPGYVPAYLMYGQLLAREAQPQEAKRILKAGIAAAAESGNLHARSEMEALLAELG' A
#
# COMPACT_ATOMS: atom_id res chain seq x y z
N MET A 1 0.92 -4.62 20.14
CA MET A 1 0.04 -4.30 18.99
C MET A 1 -0.89 -5.48 18.82
N ASN A 2 -2.18 -5.23 18.66
CA ASN A 2 -3.19 -6.27 18.62
C ASN A 2 -3.19 -6.87 17.20
N SER A 3 -2.33 -7.87 16.96
CA SER A 3 -2.10 -8.47 15.63
C SER A 3 -3.37 -8.90 14.89
N GLY A 4 -4.49 -9.11 15.61
CA GLY A 4 -5.80 -9.35 15.02
C GLY A 4 -6.38 -8.16 14.26
N ASP A 5 -6.17 -6.92 14.72
CA ASP A 5 -6.69 -5.71 14.08
C ASP A 5 -5.94 -5.41 12.78
N ALA A 6 -4.65 -5.69 12.74
CA ALA A 6 -3.83 -5.44 11.57
C ALA A 6 -4.11 -6.43 10.43
N SER A 7 -4.31 -7.72 10.73
CA SER A 7 -4.79 -8.69 9.73
C SER A 7 -6.17 -8.31 9.18
N ALA A 8 -7.10 -7.91 10.04
CA ALA A 8 -8.41 -7.45 9.60
C ALA A 8 -8.31 -6.20 8.69
N ALA A 9 -7.46 -5.24 9.04
CA ALA A 9 -7.22 -4.05 8.22
C ALA A 9 -6.59 -4.39 6.87
N ALA A 10 -5.63 -5.32 6.83
CA ALA A 10 -5.02 -5.80 5.59
C ALA A 10 -6.08 -6.41 4.64
N ASP A 11 -6.98 -7.23 5.18
CA ASP A 11 -8.09 -7.80 4.41
C ASP A 11 -9.06 -6.74 3.87
N GLN A 12 -9.33 -5.66 4.64
CA GLN A 12 -10.17 -4.56 4.17
C GLN A 12 -9.50 -3.81 3.02
N PHE A 13 -8.21 -3.51 3.12
CA PHE A 13 -7.47 -2.86 2.02
C PHE A 13 -7.42 -3.73 0.78
N ARG A 14 -7.18 -5.04 0.93
CA ARG A 14 -7.20 -5.98 -0.18
C ARG A 14 -8.56 -5.95 -0.90
N LYS A 15 -9.66 -6.08 -0.17
CA LYS A 15 -11.02 -6.01 -0.75
C LYS A 15 -11.27 -4.65 -1.42
N LEU A 16 -10.87 -3.56 -0.78
CA LEU A 16 -11.01 -2.22 -1.34
C LEU A 16 -10.32 -2.09 -2.70
N LEU A 17 -9.11 -2.65 -2.83
CA LEU A 17 -8.36 -2.66 -4.08
C LEU A 17 -8.94 -3.63 -5.11
N GLU A 18 -9.56 -4.74 -4.68
CA GLU A 18 -10.31 -5.64 -5.57
C GLU A 18 -11.53 -4.93 -6.19
N PHE A 19 -12.25 -4.11 -5.41
CA PHE A 19 -13.42 -3.36 -5.89
C PHE A 19 -13.05 -2.07 -6.63
N ASN A 20 -11.97 -1.41 -6.22
CA ASN A 20 -11.53 -0.13 -6.80
C ASN A 20 -9.99 -0.10 -6.96
N PRO A 21 -9.46 -0.74 -8.01
CA PRO A 21 -8.02 -0.79 -8.25
C PRO A 21 -7.40 0.57 -8.57
N GLY A 22 -8.20 1.59 -8.91
CA GLY A 22 -7.76 2.96 -9.11
C GLY A 22 -7.66 3.79 -7.83
N TYR A 23 -8.00 3.23 -6.66
CA TYR A 23 -7.98 3.97 -5.40
C TYR A 23 -6.56 4.08 -4.82
N VAL A 24 -5.77 5.00 -5.40
CA VAL A 24 -4.36 5.24 -5.07
C VAL A 24 -4.06 5.34 -3.56
N PRO A 25 -4.85 6.06 -2.73
CA PRO A 25 -4.57 6.17 -1.29
C PRO A 25 -4.54 4.82 -0.56
N ALA A 26 -5.34 3.84 -0.99
CA ALA A 26 -5.37 2.53 -0.34
C ALA A 26 -4.06 1.76 -0.50
N TYR A 27 -3.33 1.91 -1.62
CA TYR A 27 -2.04 1.26 -1.79
C TYR A 27 -0.99 1.80 -0.81
N LEU A 28 -0.95 3.11 -0.60
CA LEU A 28 -0.02 3.73 0.36
C LEU A 28 -0.32 3.28 1.79
N MET A 29 -1.58 3.39 2.22
CA MET A 29 -1.99 3.00 3.57
C MET A 29 -1.78 1.50 3.82
N TYR A 30 -2.07 0.67 2.82
CA TYR A 30 -1.87 -0.77 2.94
C TYR A 30 -0.38 -1.15 2.99
N GLY A 31 0.45 -0.52 2.15
CA GLY A 31 1.90 -0.69 2.21
C GLY A 31 2.49 -0.28 3.57
N GLN A 32 2.04 0.84 4.15
CA GLN A 32 2.45 1.28 5.49
C GLN A 32 2.02 0.28 6.58
N LEU A 33 0.80 -0.25 6.50
CA LEU A 33 0.33 -1.27 7.43
C LEU A 33 1.21 -2.53 7.36
N LEU A 34 1.44 -3.06 6.15
CA LEU A 34 2.26 -4.25 5.94
C LEU A 34 3.72 -4.05 6.38
N ALA A 35 4.27 -2.86 6.16
CA ALA A 35 5.59 -2.50 6.66
C ALA A 35 5.67 -2.57 8.19
N ARG A 36 4.65 -2.06 8.89
CA ARG A 36 4.56 -2.08 10.37
C ARG A 36 4.36 -3.49 10.92
N GLU A 37 3.63 -4.35 10.22
CA GLU A 37 3.39 -5.75 10.61
C GLU A 37 4.55 -6.70 10.27
N ALA A 38 5.73 -6.18 9.96
CA ALA A 38 6.90 -6.97 9.56
C ALA A 38 6.63 -7.87 8.33
N GLN A 39 5.79 -7.41 7.40
CA GLN A 39 5.53 -8.04 6.10
C GLN A 39 6.12 -7.22 4.93
N PRO A 40 7.44 -6.94 4.92
CA PRO A 40 8.04 -5.99 3.97
C PRO A 40 7.94 -6.46 2.52
N GLN A 41 7.92 -7.77 2.26
CA GLN A 41 7.82 -8.28 0.89
C GLN A 41 6.45 -8.02 0.27
N GLU A 42 5.38 -8.13 1.07
CA GLU A 42 4.04 -7.80 0.59
C GLU A 42 3.87 -6.29 0.46
N ALA A 43 4.38 -5.52 1.43
CA ALA A 43 4.40 -4.06 1.36
C ALA A 43 5.02 -3.57 0.04
N LYS A 44 6.17 -4.13 -0.35
CA LYS A 44 6.84 -3.80 -1.61
C LYS A 44 5.99 -4.08 -2.85
N ARG A 45 5.24 -5.19 -2.87
CA ARG A 45 4.36 -5.54 -4.00
C ARG A 45 3.21 -4.54 -4.12
N ILE A 46 2.55 -4.26 -3.00
CA ILE A 46 1.44 -3.31 -2.94
C ILE A 46 1.88 -1.91 -3.34
N LEU A 47 3.04 -1.44 -2.84
CA LEU A 47 3.56 -0.13 -3.18
C LEU A 47 3.91 -0.01 -4.66
N LYS A 48 4.50 -1.06 -5.28
CA LYS A 48 4.76 -1.07 -6.73
C LYS A 48 3.48 -0.98 -7.56
N ALA A 49 2.42 -1.69 -7.15
CA ALA A 49 1.11 -1.60 -7.81
C ALA A 49 0.51 -0.20 -7.65
N GLY A 50 0.60 0.37 -6.45
CA GLY A 50 0.13 1.73 -6.17
C GLY A 50 0.88 2.80 -6.96
N ILE A 51 2.20 2.67 -7.12
CA ILE A 51 3.01 3.58 -7.94
C ILE A 51 2.53 3.57 -9.40
N ALA A 52 2.23 2.40 -9.95
CA ALA A 52 1.67 2.28 -11.30
C ALA A 52 0.31 2.98 -11.39
N ALA A 53 -0.61 2.68 -10.46
CA ALA A 53 -1.94 3.31 -10.42
C ALA A 53 -1.86 4.84 -10.24
N ALA A 54 -0.95 5.33 -9.40
CA ALA A 54 -0.70 6.75 -9.18
C ALA A 54 -0.14 7.44 -10.42
N ALA A 55 0.74 6.77 -11.16
CA ALA A 55 1.27 7.28 -12.43
C ALA A 55 0.16 7.38 -13.49
N GLU A 56 -0.71 6.37 -13.58
CA GLU A 56 -1.85 6.37 -14.49
C GLU A 56 -2.87 7.47 -14.16
N SER A 57 -3.12 7.71 -12.86
CA SER A 57 -4.05 8.74 -12.41
C SER A 57 -3.45 10.16 -12.35
N GLY A 58 -2.17 10.33 -12.70
CA GLY A 58 -1.45 11.60 -12.54
C GLY A 58 -1.25 12.06 -11.10
N ASN A 59 -1.40 11.18 -10.10
CA ASN A 59 -1.23 11.50 -8.69
C ASN A 59 0.25 11.42 -8.29
N LEU A 60 1.00 12.44 -8.69
CA LEU A 60 2.45 12.51 -8.44
C LEU A 60 2.80 12.55 -6.94
N HIS A 61 1.94 13.14 -6.11
CA HIS A 61 2.18 13.21 -4.67
C HIS A 61 2.16 11.81 -4.04
N ALA A 62 1.09 11.05 -4.25
CA ALA A 62 0.98 9.69 -3.72
C ALA A 62 2.06 8.77 -4.30
N ARG A 63 2.41 8.95 -5.58
CA ARG A 63 3.53 8.23 -6.19
C ARG A 63 4.83 8.47 -5.42
N SER A 64 5.21 9.73 -5.17
CA SER A 64 6.44 10.05 -4.45
C SER A 64 6.46 9.48 -3.03
N GLU A 65 5.32 9.52 -2.31
CA GLU A 65 5.24 8.92 -0.97
C GLU A 65 5.43 7.40 -1.00
N MET A 66 4.84 6.72 -1.99
CA MET A 66 5.01 5.28 -2.14
C MET A 66 6.42 4.90 -2.58
N GLU A 67 7.06 5.68 -3.45
CA GLU A 67 8.47 5.50 -3.83
C GLU A 67 9.41 5.68 -2.63
N ALA A 68 9.16 6.68 -1.79
CA ALA A 68 9.94 6.91 -0.57
C ALA A 68 9.82 5.73 0.40
N LEU A 69 8.59 5.30 0.71
CA LEU A 69 8.37 4.15 1.57
C LEU A 69 8.96 2.86 1.00
N LEU A 70 8.86 2.67 -0.32
CA LEU A 70 9.44 1.50 -0.99
C LEU A 70 10.97 1.47 -0.82
N ALA A 71 11.63 2.63 -0.91
CA ALA A 71 13.07 2.75 -0.70
C ALA A 71 13.48 2.47 0.76
N GLU A 72 12.66 2.89 1.74
CA GLU A 72 12.91 2.59 3.16
C GLU A 72 12.87 1.09 3.47
N LEU A 73 12.14 0.30 2.67
CA LEU A 73 12.00 -1.15 2.86
C LEU A 73 13.18 -1.98 2.30
N GLY A 74 14.13 -1.37 1.59
CA GLY A 74 15.39 -1.98 1.12
C GLY A 74 15.32 -2.75 -0.19
#